data_AF-A0A1L3J710-F1
#
_entry.id   AF-A0A1L3J710-F1
#
_cell.length_a   1.000
_cell.length_b   1.000
_cell.length_c   1.000
_cell.angle_alpha   90.00
_cell.angle_beta   90.00
_cell.angle_gamma   90.00
#
_symmetry.space_group_name_H-M   'P 1'
#
loop_
_entity.id
_entity.type
_entity.pdbx_description
1 polymer ?
#
loop_
_entity_poly.entity_id
_entity_poly.type
_entity_poly.pdbx_seq_one_letter_code
_entity_poly.pdbx_strand_id
1 'polypeptide(L)'
;MKIENPTSFSFAMLRCKLFGHYFKVSKDVTDHLHEYKCEHCGLEMTDTANGFWARLTPKFKETNEFIAKIHQRRKRRLLNKVS
;
A
#
# COMPACT_ATOMS: atom_id res chain seq x y z
N MET A 1 3.15 20.02 -7.51
CA MET A 1 2.37 20.14 -6.26
C MET A 1 1.01 19.54 -6.48
N LYS A 2 0.65 18.44 -5.79
CA LYS A 2 -0.74 17.95 -5.82
C LYS A 2 -1.54 18.78 -4.84
N ILE A 3 -2.56 19.45 -5.37
CA ILE A 3 -3.50 20.30 -4.64
C ILE A 3 -4.25 19.39 -3.66
N GLU A 4 -4.00 19.56 -2.37
CA GLU A 4 -4.87 19.03 -1.32
C GLU A 4 -6.15 19.89 -1.35
N ASN A 5 -7.24 19.36 -1.88
CA ASN A 5 -8.56 19.99 -1.78
C ASN A 5 -9.11 19.72 -0.37
N PRO A 6 -9.21 20.71 0.54
CA PRO A 6 -9.69 20.50 1.89
C PRO A 6 -11.15 20.93 1.99
N THR A 7 -12.07 20.24 1.32
CA THR A 7 -13.50 20.60 1.37
C THR A 7 -14.42 19.38 1.32
N SER A 8 -14.37 18.56 2.37
CA SER A 8 -15.61 18.02 2.95
C SER A 8 -15.31 17.57 4.38
N PHE A 9 -16.12 17.99 5.34
CA PHE A 9 -16.26 17.29 6.62
C PHE A 9 -16.83 15.90 6.32
N SER A 10 -16.00 15.00 5.79
CA SER A 10 -16.42 13.65 5.45
C SER A 10 -16.59 12.89 6.76
N PHE A 11 -17.82 12.48 7.06
CA PHE A 11 -18.14 11.58 8.17
C PHE A 11 -17.18 10.39 8.28
N ALA A 12 -16.60 9.96 7.14
CA ALA A 12 -15.61 8.89 7.09
C ALA A 12 -14.28 9.23 7.80
N MET A 13 -13.83 10.49 7.74
CA MET A 13 -12.60 10.92 8.44
C MET A 13 -12.83 11.06 9.95
N LEU A 14 -14.01 11.52 10.37
CA LEU A 14 -14.40 11.53 11.78
C LEU A 14 -14.53 10.11 12.33
N ARG A 15 -15.11 9.17 11.54
CA ARG A 15 -15.19 7.76 11.91
C ARG A 15 -13.81 7.14 12.12
N CYS A 16 -12.83 7.45 11.24
CA CYS A 16 -11.45 6.98 11.42
C CYS A 16 -10.80 7.53 12.70
N LYS A 17 -11.10 8.78 13.06
CA LYS A 17 -10.57 9.39 14.30
C LYS A 17 -11.16 8.77 15.57
N LEU A 18 -12.42 8.32 15.53
CA LEU A 18 -13.13 7.77 16.69
C LEU A 18 -12.94 6.25 16.84
N PHE A 19 -12.97 5.50 15.73
CA PHE A 19 -12.94 4.03 15.74
C PHE A 19 -11.61 3.45 15.25
N GLY A 20 -10.71 4.29 14.73
CA GLY A 20 -9.47 3.86 14.09
C GLY A 20 -9.63 3.63 12.59
N HIS A 21 -8.50 3.46 11.93
CA HIS A 21 -8.45 3.20 10.49
C HIS A 21 -8.70 1.73 10.19
N TYR A 22 -9.68 1.46 9.32
CA TYR A 22 -9.87 0.13 8.76
C TYR A 22 -9.10 -0.01 7.45
N PHE A 23 -7.93 -0.65 7.52
CA PHE A 23 -7.05 -0.86 6.37
C PHE A 23 -7.34 -2.17 5.68
N LYS A 24 -7.40 -2.13 4.35
CA LYS A 24 -7.51 -3.30 3.49
C LYS A 24 -6.32 -3.37 2.55
N VAL A 25 -5.85 -4.57 2.25
CA VAL A 25 -4.77 -4.77 1.26
C VAL A 25 -5.27 -4.26 -0.09
N SER A 26 -4.59 -3.26 -0.64
CA SER A 26 -4.85 -2.71 -1.97
C SER A 26 -4.00 -3.38 -3.04
N LYS A 27 -2.81 -3.85 -2.68
CA LYS A 27 -1.88 -4.49 -3.61
C LYS A 27 -0.86 -5.35 -2.88
N ASP A 28 -0.70 -6.59 -3.34
CA ASP A 28 0.39 -7.48 -2.96
C ASP A 28 1.63 -7.16 -3.81
N VAL A 29 2.65 -6.57 -3.22
CA VAL A 29 3.90 -6.22 -3.90
C VAL A 29 4.79 -7.45 -4.02
N THR A 30 4.92 -8.19 -2.91
CA THR A 30 5.54 -9.51 -2.81
C THR A 30 4.72 -10.35 -1.85
N ASP A 31 5.15 -11.58 -1.55
CA ASP A 31 4.46 -12.45 -0.58
C ASP A 31 4.52 -11.91 0.87
N HIS A 32 5.35 -10.88 1.16
CA HIS A 32 5.53 -10.29 2.49
C HIS A 32 5.41 -8.76 2.53
N LEU A 33 5.27 -8.12 1.37
CA LEU A 33 5.20 -6.66 1.25
C LEU A 33 3.88 -6.29 0.62
N HIS A 34 3.04 -5.58 1.38
CA HIS A 34 1.71 -5.19 0.94
C HIS A 34 1.53 -3.68 1.03
N GLU A 35 0.71 -3.16 0.13
CA GLU A 35 0.14 -1.82 0.22
C GLU A 35 -1.27 -1.93 0.79
N TYR A 36 -1.62 -1.01 1.66
CA TYR A 36 -2.91 -0.95 2.33
C TYR A 36 -3.59 0.38 2.06
N LYS A 37 -4.92 0.34 1.98
CA LYS A 37 -5.75 1.53 1.85
C LYS A 37 -6.89 1.48 2.85
N CYS A 38 -7.11 2.59 3.54
CA CYS A 38 -8.25 2.72 4.42
C CYS A 38 -9.54 2.87 3.60
N GLU A 39 -10.54 2.04 3.87
CA GLU A 39 -11.82 2.06 3.13
C GLU A 39 -12.63 3.34 3.38
N HIS A 40 -12.38 4.02 4.50
CA HIS A 40 -13.15 5.20 4.93
C HIS A 40 -12.48 6.51 4.51
N CYS A 41 -11.22 6.73 4.90
CA CYS A 41 -10.52 8.00 4.61
C CYS A 41 -9.60 7.92 3.38
N GLY A 42 -9.39 6.74 2.81
CA GLY A 42 -8.49 6.56 1.67
C GLY A 42 -7.00 6.69 2.00
N LEU A 43 -6.61 6.77 3.28
CA LEU A 43 -5.21 6.81 3.70
C LEU A 43 -4.48 5.55 3.22
N GLU A 44 -3.34 5.74 2.57
CA GLU A 44 -2.52 4.65 2.02
C GLU A 44 -1.29 4.41 2.91
N MET A 45 -1.04 3.14 3.21
CA MET A 45 0.07 2.65 4.04
C MET A 45 0.79 1.50 3.31
N THR A 46 2.00 1.16 3.72
CA THR A 46 2.78 0.05 3.17
C THR A 46 3.57 -0.63 4.27
N ASP A 47 3.81 -1.93 4.13
CA ASP A 47 4.78 -2.63 4.98
C ASP A 47 6.19 -2.06 4.73
N THR A 48 7.00 -2.03 5.78
CA THR A 48 8.43 -1.72 5.71
C THR A 48 9.24 -2.98 5.97
N ALA A 49 10.51 -2.99 5.53
CA ALA A 49 11.42 -4.12 5.78
C ALA A 49 11.60 -4.47 7.27
N ASN A 50 11.30 -3.52 8.17
CA ASN A 50 11.42 -3.68 9.61
C ASN A 50 10.12 -4.21 10.27
N GLY A 51 9.09 -4.55 9.49
CA GLY A 51 7.80 -5.04 10.00
C GLY A 51 6.84 -3.96 10.50
N PHE A 52 7.17 -2.69 10.29
CA PHE A 52 6.28 -1.57 10.63
C PHE A 52 5.50 -1.08 9.42
N TRP A 53 4.36 -0.43 9.65
CA TRP A 53 3.62 0.27 8.61
C TRP A 53 4.10 1.72 8.46
N ALA A 54 4.43 2.10 7.24
CA ALA A 54 4.74 3.48 6.88
C ALA A 54 3.69 4.04 5.92
N ARG A 55 3.56 5.36 5.89
CA ARG A 55 2.70 6.04 4.90
C ARG A 55 3.20 5.73 3.50
N LEU A 56 2.29 5.35 2.60
CA LEU A 56 2.63 5.11 1.19
C LEU A 56 2.89 6.45 0.49
N THR A 57 4.14 6.89 0.52
CA THR A 57 4.58 8.08 -0.22
C THR A 57 4.73 7.75 -1.71
N PRO A 58 4.72 8.76 -2.60
CA PRO A 58 5.00 8.55 -4.02
C PRO A 58 6.32 7.80 -4.27
N LYS A 59 7.35 8.10 -3.45
CA LYS A 59 8.65 7.42 -3.50
C LYS A 59 8.55 5.94 -3.10
N PHE A 60 7.79 5.63 -2.04
CA PHE A 60 7.55 4.24 -1.67
C PHE A 60 6.76 3.50 -2.74
N LYS A 61 5.77 4.14 -3.36
CA LYS A 61 4.99 3.54 -4.44
C LYS A 61 5.85 3.16 -5.64
N GLU A 62 6.74 4.06 -6.07
CA GLU A 62 7.70 3.78 -7.14
C GLU A 62 8.65 2.63 -6.77
N THR A 63 9.17 2.65 -5.54
CA THR A 63 10.04 1.59 -5.02
C THR A 63 9.33 0.23 -5.00
N ASN A 64 8.10 0.18 -4.50
CA ASN A 64 7.27 -1.01 -4.45
C ASN A 64 6.98 -1.55 -5.86
N GLU A 65 6.67 -0.69 -6.84
CA GLU A 65 6.49 -1.11 -8.23
C GLU A 65 7.75 -1.76 -8.82
N PHE A 66 8.92 -1.23 -8.51
CA PHE A 66 10.18 -1.83 -8.94
C PHE A 66 10.41 -3.20 -8.28
N ILE A 67 10.18 -3.31 -6.97
CA ILE A 67 10.29 -4.57 -6.22
C ILE A 67 9.33 -5.62 -6.79
N ALA A 68 8.06 -5.25 -7.04
CA ALA A 68 7.06 -6.16 -7.62
C ALA A 68 7.51 -6.70 -8.99
N LYS A 69 8.06 -5.84 -9.86
CA LYS A 69 8.59 -6.25 -11.17
C LYS A 69 9.72 -7.26 -11.03
N ILE A 70 10.66 -7.05 -10.10
CA ILE A 70 11.76 -7.99 -9.85
C ILE A 70 11.23 -9.30 -9.27
N HIS A 71 10.34 -9.23 -8.29
CA HIS A 71 9.72 -10.39 -7.65
C HIS A 71 9.02 -11.27 -8.68
N GLN A 72 8.16 -10.68 -9.52
CA GLN A 72 7.46 -11.39 -10.59
C GLN A 72 8.44 -12.03 -11.59
N ARG A 73 9.51 -11.32 -11.99
CA ARG A 73 10.55 -11.88 -12.86
C ARG A 73 11.22 -13.11 -12.24
N ARG A 74 11.55 -13.07 -10.95
CA ARG A 74 12.13 -14.21 -10.21
C ARG A 74 11.15 -15.37 -10.12
N LYS A 75 9.89 -15.10 -9.75
CA LYS A 75 8.83 -16.11 -9.66
C LYS A 75 8.62 -16.85 -10.99
N ARG A 76 8.55 -16.12 -12.11
CA ARG A 76 8.46 -16.73 -13.45
C ARG A 76 9.67 -17.63 -13.79
N ARG A 77 10.89 -17.19 -13.46
CA ARG A 77 12.09 -18.02 -13.68
C ARG A 77 12.09 -19.30 -12.85
N LEU A 78 11.55 -19.25 -11.63
CA LEU A 78 11.42 -20.45 -10.79
C LEU A 78 10.37 -21.40 -11.37
N LEU A 79 9.20 -20.90 -11.77
CA LEU A 79 8.16 -21.71 -12.41
C LEU A 79 8.68 -22.41 -13.67
N ASN A 80 9.41 -21.69 -14.53
CA ASN A 80 10.00 -22.24 -15.76
C ASN A 80 11.10 -23.28 -15.53
N LYS A 81 11.66 -23.38 -14.32
CA LYS A 81 12.65 -24.41 -13.96
C LYS A 81 12.01 -25.70 -13.45
N VAL A 82 10.75 -25.60 -13.00
CA VAL A 82 9.99 -26.72 -12.41
C VAL A 82 9.12 -27.39 -13.48
N SER A 83 8.73 -26.66 -14.54
CA SER A 83 8.12 -27.19 -15.77
C SER A 83 9.13 -27.85 -16.68
#